data_AF-A0A3N5SMC5-F1
#
_entry.id   AF-A0A3N5SMC5-F1
#
_cell.length_a   1.000
_cell.length_b   1.000
_cell.length_c   1.000
_cell.angle_alpha   90.00
_cell.angle_beta   90.00
_cell.angle_gamma   90.00
#
_symmetry.space_group_name_H-M   'P 1'
#
loop_
_entity.id
_entity.type
_entity.pdbx_description
1 polymer ?
#
loop_
_entity_poly.entity_id
_entity_poly.type
_entity_poly.pdbx_seq_one_letter_code
_entity_poly.pdbx_strand_id
1 'polypeptide(L)' 'MKETWEKILQFFREVRVEIKKVTWPTRKETLASTVVVLITTFIIAAFLGIMDFLLSTGVEQILKG' A
#
# COMPACT_ATOMS: atom_id res chain seq x y z
N MET A 1 -7.70 21.39 38.05
CA MET A 1 -8.23 20.04 37.76
C MET A 1 -9.54 20.05 36.97
N LYS A 2 -10.55 20.88 37.32
CA LYS A 2 -11.81 20.95 36.54
C LYS A 2 -11.64 21.49 35.11
N GLU A 3 -10.84 22.55 34.93
CA GLU A 3 -10.55 23.08 33.58
C GLU A 3 -9.89 22.06 32.64
N THR A 4 -9.00 21.21 33.15
CA THR A 4 -8.25 20.25 32.34
C THR A 4 -9.18 19.19 31.76
N TRP A 5 -10.24 18.83 32.49
CA TRP A 5 -11.23 17.86 32.04
C TRP A 5 -12.12 18.39 30.91
N GLU A 6 -12.53 19.66 30.98
CA GLU A 6 -13.30 20.29 29.91
C GLU A 6 -12.50 20.45 28.62
N LYS A 7 -11.21 20.84 28.73
CA LYS A 7 -10.29 20.93 27.58
C LYS A 7 -10.12 19.58 26.87
N ILE A 8 -10.05 18.48 27.62
CA ILE A 8 -9.95 17.13 27.05
C ILE A 8 -11.25 16.74 26.32
N LEU A 9 -12.42 16.99 26.92
CA LEU A 9 -13.71 16.71 26.27
C LEU A 9 -13.91 17.54 24.99
N GLN A 10 -13.46 18.79 25.01
CA GLN A 10 -13.46 19.65 23.83
C GLN A 10 -12.51 19.12 22.74
N PHE A 11 -11.29 18.71 23.11
CA PHE A 11 -10.33 18.11 22.17
C PHE A 11 -10.88 16.86 21.47
N PHE A 12 -11.52 15.94 22.21
CA PHE A 12 -12.16 14.77 21.60
C PHE A 12 -13.32 15.13 20.65
N ARG A 13 -14.07 16.19 20.97
CA ARG A 13 -15.13 16.70 20.10
C ARG A 13 -14.55 17.27 18.80
N GLU A 14 -13.47 18.04 18.90
CA GLU A 14 -12.74 18.61 17.75
C GLU A 14 -12.11 17.51 16.87
N VAL A 15 -11.45 16.52 17.48
CA VAL A 15 -10.89 15.36 16.76
C VAL A 15 -11.97 14.59 16.01
N ARG A 16 -13.15 14.40 16.61
CA ARG A 16 -14.28 13.73 15.94
C ARG A 16 -14.79 14.53 14.73
N VAL A 17 -14.76 15.86 14.78
CA VAL A 17 -15.13 16.71 13.65
C VAL A 17 -14.09 16.61 12.54
N GLU A 18 -12.80 16.57 12.88
CA GLU A 18 -11.73 16.46 11.89
C GLU A 18 -11.69 15.08 11.22
N ILE A 19 -11.92 14.00 11.98
CA ILE A 19 -12.04 12.64 11.44
C ILE A 19 -13.19 12.54 10.43
N LYS A 20 -14.27 13.30 10.59
CA LYS A 20 -15.37 13.34 9.60
C LYS A 20 -14.98 14.03 8.29
N LYS A 21 -13.95 14.88 8.30
CA LYS A 21 -13.41 15.49 7.08
C LYS A 21 -12.46 14.57 6.32
N VAL A 22 -12.06 13.43 6.91
CA VAL A 22 -11.30 12.40 6.21
C VAL A 22 -12.21 11.79 5.15
N THR A 23 -11.99 12.22 3.90
CA THR A 23 -12.66 11.69 2.73
C THR A 23 -12.08 10.31 2.45
N TRP A 24 -12.72 9.29 3.02
CA TRP A 24 -12.43 7.92 2.65
C TRP A 24 -12.82 7.71 1.18
N PRO A 25 -11.92 7.12 0.37
CA PRO A 25 -12.20 6.85 -1.02
C PRO A 25 -13.45 5.97 -1.12
N THR A 26 -14.27 6.25 -2.13
CA THR A 26 -15.44 5.42 -2.40
C THR A 26 -14.99 4.01 -2.80
N ARG A 27 -15.83 2.98 -2.54
CA ARG A 27 -15.49 1.58 -2.87
C ARG A 27 -15.02 1.38 -4.32
N LYS A 28 -15.50 2.22 -5.23
CA LYS A 28 -15.12 2.22 -6.65
C LYS A 28 -13.69 2.71 -6.87
N GLU A 29 -13.26 3.77 -6.19
CA GLU A 29 -11.90 4.33 -6.29
C GLU A 29 -10.88 3.40 -5.64
N THR A 30 -11.22 2.80 -4.50
CA THR A 30 -10.37 1.79 -3.85
C THR A 30 -10.14 0.60 -4.78
N LEU A 31 -11.21 0.08 -5.41
CA LEU A 31 -11.11 -1.03 -6.34
C LEU A 31 -10.28 -0.68 -7.57
N ALA A 32 -10.50 0.50 -8.17
CA ALA A 32 -9.71 0.97 -9.30
C ALA A 32 -8.21 1.05 -8.96
N SER A 33 -7.88 1.58 -7.78
CA SER A 33 -6.49 1.68 -7.31
C SER A 33 -5.87 0.30 -7.07
N THR A 34 -6.62 -0.65 -6.50
CA THR A 34 -6.15 -2.04 -6.32
C THR A 34 -5.90 -2.75 -7.65
N VAL A 35 -6.75 -2.55 -8.66
CA VAL A 35 -6.58 -3.16 -9.99
C VAL A 35 -5.28 -2.67 -10.65
N VAL A 36 -4.99 -1.37 -10.57
CA VAL A 36 -3.74 -0.82 -11.12
C VAL A 36 -2.50 -1.42 -10.43
N VAL A 37 -2.55 -1.57 -9.10
CA VAL A 37 -1.46 -2.20 -8.33
C VAL A 37 -1.28 -3.66 -8.72
N LEU A 38 -2.37 -4.42 -8.90
CA LEU A 38 -2.30 -5.82 -9.32
C LEU A 38 -1.64 -5.97 -10.69
N ILE A 39 -2.03 -5.15 -11.66
CA ILE A 39 -1.44 -5.16 -13.01
C ILE A 39 0.05 -4.84 -12.94
N THR A 40 0.41 -3.76 -12.24
CA THR A 40 1.80 -3.31 -12.11
C THR A 40 2.67 -4.38 -11.44
N THR A 41 2.17 -5.00 -10.37
CA THR A 41 2.87 -6.06 -9.65
C THR A 41 3.05 -7.29 -10.53
N PHE A 42 2.04 -7.66 -11.33
CA PHE A 42 2.13 -8.80 -12.24
C PHE A 42 3.21 -8.59 -13.32
N ILE A 43 3.30 -7.38 -13.88
CA ILE A 43 4.34 -7.03 -14.86
C ILE A 43 5.74 -7.16 -14.23
N ILE A 44 5.93 -6.60 -13.04
CA ILE A 44 7.21 -6.66 -12.33
C ILE A 44 7.58 -8.11 -12.00
N ALA A 45 6.63 -8.90 -11.49
CA ALA A 45 6.84 -10.31 -11.16
C ALA A 45 7.21 -11.13 -12.40
N ALA A 46 6.55 -10.91 -13.54
CA ALA A 46 6.89 -11.57 -14.80
C ALA A 46 8.30 -11.20 -15.28
N PHE A 47 8.67 -9.91 -15.23
CA PHE A 47 10.00 -9.46 -15.61
C PHE A 47 11.09 -10.09 -14.73
N LEU A 48 10.93 -10.03 -13.40
CA LEU A 48 11.88 -10.63 -12.47
C LEU A 48 11.97 -12.15 -12.66
N GLY A 49 10.84 -12.84 -12.81
CA GLY A 49 10.84 -14.29 -13.03
C GLY A 49 11.57 -14.71 -14.32
N ILE A 50 11.45 -13.93 -15.39
CA ILE A 50 12.22 -14.17 -16.63
C ILE A 50 13.72 -13.97 -16.38
N MET A 51 14.09 -12.91 -15.64
CA MET A 51 15.49 -12.65 -15.29
C MET A 51 16.08 -13.75 -14.41
N ASP A 52 15.35 -14.23 -13.41
CA ASP A 52 15.77 -15.33 -12.55
C ASP A 52 15.99 -16.61 -13.36
N PHE A 53 15.10 -16.92 -14.31
CA PHE A 53 15.25 -18.08 -15.20
C PHE A 53 16.47 -17.96 -16.12
N LEU A 54 16.67 -16.78 -16.70
CA LEU A 54 17.80 -16.51 -17.60
C LEU A 54 19.14 -16.63 -16.85
N LEU A 55 19.22 -16.03 -15.66
CA LEU A 55 20.40 -16.09 -14.81
C LEU A 55 20.67 -17.51 -14.32
N SER A 56 19.65 -18.24 -13.87
CA SER A 56 19.80 -19.63 -13.42
C SER A 56 20.37 -20.51 -14.53
N THR A 57 19.82 -20.40 -15.75
CA THR A 57 20.28 -21.19 -16.90
C THR A 57 21.69 -20.78 -17.34
N GLY A 58 21.97 -19.47 -17.37
CA GLY A 58 23.28 -18.94 -17.75
C GLY A 58 24.39 -19.35 -16.77
N VAL A 59 24.12 -19.27 -15.46
CA VAL A 59 25.05 -19.70 -14.42
C VAL A 59 25.28 -21.20 -14.48
N GLU A 60 24.25 -22.01 -14.74
CA GLU A 60 24.39 -23.46 -14.89
C GLU A 60 25.28 -23.83 -16.10
N GLN A 61 25.15 -23.12 -17.22
CA GLN A 61 26.03 -23.34 -18.37
C GLN A 61 27.48 -22.95 -18.09
N ILE A 62 27.72 -21.87 -17.34
CA ILE A 62 29.08 -21.45 -16.96
C ILE A 62 29.71 -22.44 -15.98
N LEU A 63 28.95 -23.02 -15.06
CA LEU A 63 29.46 -23.99 -14.07
C LEU A 63 29.67 -25.40 -14.65
N LYS A 64 28.94 -25.78 -15.70
CA LYS A 64 29.10 -27.07 -16.37
C LYS A 64 30.15 -27.07 -17.48
N GLY A 65 30.58 -25.90 -17.96
CA GLY A 65 31.69 -25.73 -18.90
C GLY A 65 33.03 -25.64 -18.18
#